data_AF-A0A537EQJ5-F1
#
_entry.id   AF-A0A537EQJ5-F1
#
_cell.length_a   1.000
_cell.length_b   1.000
_cell.length_c   1.000
_cell.angle_alpha   90.00
_cell.angle_beta   90.00
_cell.angle_gamma   90.00
#
_symmetry.space_group_name_H-M   'P 1'
#
loop_
_entity.id
_entity.type
_entity.pdbx_description
1 polymer ?
#
loop_
_entity_poly.entity_id
_entity_poly.type
_entity_poly.pdbx_seq_one_letter_code
_entity_poly.pdbx_strand_id
1 'polypeptide(L)'
;MNRGRTSGLEAKDPFLIDYKENLEELVKGMKRVGGSGFRLLIVEMIRSRWIKDRRTTYPYEVAWVFDRDEKAVSKLLKELEESGDIELVGLGRGKKGLVKPYKPRTLRKTLPSR
;
A
#
# COMPACT_ATOMS: atom_id res chain seq x y z
N MET A 1 -15.71 -16.23 4.76
CA MET A 1 -15.45 -15.47 3.51
C MET A 1 -16.28 -14.20 3.54
N ASN A 2 -15.70 -13.05 3.91
CA ASN A 2 -16.37 -11.74 3.85
C ASN A 2 -15.92 -11.01 2.57
N ARG A 3 -16.44 -11.42 1.40
CA ARG A 3 -16.12 -10.82 0.08
C ARG A 3 -17.04 -9.64 -0.30
N GLY A 4 -17.85 -9.12 0.61
CA GLY A 4 -19.10 -8.43 0.21
C GLY A 4 -19.11 -6.90 0.19
N ARG A 5 -18.18 -6.19 0.84
CA ARG A 5 -18.38 -4.74 1.10
C ARG A 5 -17.22 -3.83 0.73
N THR A 6 -15.98 -4.31 0.84
CA THR A 6 -14.79 -3.55 0.47
C THR A 6 -14.60 -3.60 -1.04
N SER A 7 -14.61 -4.80 -1.63
CA SER A 7 -14.32 -5.15 -3.04
C SER A 7 -14.94 -4.27 -4.14
N GLY A 8 -15.98 -3.48 -3.84
CA GLY A 8 -16.63 -2.58 -4.80
C GLY A 8 -16.15 -1.12 -4.74
N LEU A 9 -15.37 -0.72 -3.74
CA LEU A 9 -14.81 0.63 -3.64
C LEU A 9 -13.43 0.70 -4.29
N GLU A 10 -12.61 -0.35 -4.21
CA GLU A 10 -11.28 -0.40 -4.83
C GLU A 10 -11.40 -0.51 -6.34
N ALA A 11 -12.36 -1.30 -6.82
CA ALA A 11 -12.70 -1.45 -8.25
C ALA A 11 -13.32 -0.19 -8.88
N LYS A 12 -13.40 0.93 -8.13
CA LYS A 12 -13.81 2.25 -8.64
C LYS A 12 -12.67 3.27 -8.58
N ASP A 13 -11.54 2.94 -7.98
CA ASP A 13 -10.38 3.83 -7.95
C ASP A 13 -9.54 3.61 -9.21
N PRO A 14 -9.45 4.59 -10.12
CA PRO A 14 -8.71 4.43 -11.37
C PRO A 14 -7.25 4.09 -11.14
N PHE A 15 -6.62 4.62 -10.08
CA PHE A 15 -5.22 4.28 -9.79
C PHE A 15 -5.04 2.81 -9.43
N LEU A 16 -5.96 2.23 -8.65
CA LEU A 16 -5.85 0.83 -8.23
C LEU A 16 -6.08 -0.12 -9.40
N ILE A 17 -7.03 0.22 -10.28
CA ILE A 17 -7.32 -0.53 -11.50
C ILE A 17 -6.10 -0.52 -12.42
N ASP A 18 -5.61 0.68 -12.79
CA ASP A 18 -4.45 0.85 -13.66
C ASP A 18 -3.24 0.09 -13.09
N TYR A 19 -2.99 0.21 -11.79
CA TYR A 19 -1.84 -0.44 -11.15
C TYR A 19 -1.95 -1.96 -11.20
N LYS A 20 -3.15 -2.51 -10.94
CA LYS A 20 -3.39 -3.96 -10.97
C LYS A 20 -3.19 -4.52 -12.39
N GLU A 21 -3.71 -3.86 -13.41
CA GLU A 21 -3.55 -4.29 -14.81
C GLU A 21 -2.07 -4.30 -15.23
N ASN A 22 -1.33 -3.23 -14.93
CA ASN A 22 0.11 -3.15 -15.21
C ASN A 22 0.91 -4.20 -14.43
N LEU A 23 0.53 -4.48 -13.18
CA LEU A 23 1.15 -5.52 -12.37
C LEU A 23 0.95 -6.91 -12.98
N GLU A 24 -0.24 -7.21 -13.49
CA GLU A 24 -0.51 -8.49 -14.15
C GLU A 24 0.38 -8.71 -15.37
N GLU A 25 0.61 -7.68 -16.18
CA GLU A 25 1.54 -7.74 -17.31
C GLU A 25 2.98 -7.99 -16.85
N LEU A 26 3.43 -7.26 -15.82
CA LEU A 26 4.76 -7.41 -15.24
C LEU A 26 4.97 -8.82 -14.65
N VAL A 27 3.99 -9.34 -13.92
CA VAL A 27 4.05 -10.69 -13.33
C VAL A 27 3.98 -11.77 -14.41
N LYS A 28 3.20 -11.60 -15.49
CA LYS A 28 3.21 -12.52 -16.64
C LYS A 28 4.60 -12.59 -17.29
N GLY A 29 5.34 -11.48 -17.32
CA GLY A 29 6.73 -11.44 -17.79
C GLY A 29 7.74 -12.06 -16.82
N MET A 30 7.42 -12.15 -15.52
CA MET A 30 8.33 -12.65 -14.47
C MET A 30 7.95 -14.06 -14.01
N LYS A 31 8.80 -15.06 -14.29
CA LYS A 31 8.56 -16.47 -13.89
C LYS A 31 8.24 -16.68 -12.40
N ARG A 32 8.69 -15.79 -11.50
CA ARG A 32 8.31 -15.73 -10.07
C ARG A 32 8.77 -14.40 -9.44
N VAL A 33 7.86 -13.70 -8.76
CA VAL A 33 8.22 -12.62 -7.84
C VAL A 33 8.46 -13.24 -6.46
N GLY A 34 9.72 -13.24 -6.01
CA GLY A 34 10.08 -13.68 -4.64
C GLY A 34 9.56 -12.73 -3.56
N GLY A 35 9.68 -13.13 -2.29
CA GLY A 35 9.18 -12.34 -1.16
C GLY A 35 9.75 -10.92 -1.08
N SER A 36 11.02 -10.72 -1.43
CA SER A 36 11.65 -9.39 -1.51
C SER A 36 11.07 -8.52 -2.63
N GLY A 37 10.84 -9.09 -3.81
CA GLY A 37 10.20 -8.39 -4.93
C GLY A 37 8.78 -7.96 -4.60
N PHE A 38 8.03 -8.79 -3.86
CA PHE A 38 6.69 -8.45 -3.41
C PHE A 38 6.67 -7.24 -2.45
N ARG A 39 7.63 -7.17 -1.52
CA ARG A 39 7.79 -6.01 -0.62
C ARG A 39 8.03 -4.72 -1.40
N LEU A 40 8.92 -4.77 -2.40
CA LEU A 40 9.24 -3.61 -3.23
C LEU A 40 8.02 -3.12 -4.01
N LEU A 41 7.22 -4.01 -4.58
CA LEU A 41 6.01 -3.65 -5.33
C LEU A 41 4.96 -2.97 -4.45
N ILE A 42 4.82 -3.36 -3.18
CA ILE A 42 3.90 -2.69 -2.24
C ILE A 42 4.40 -1.28 -1.94
N VAL A 43 5.70 -1.11 -1.65
CA VAL A 43 6.29 0.20 -1.36
C VAL A 43 6.18 1.12 -2.58
N GLU A 44 6.42 0.59 -3.78
CA GLU A 44 6.29 1.31 -5.04
C GLU A 44 4.85 1.76 -5.27
N MET A 45 3.84 0.88 -5.11
CA MET A 45 2.42 1.23 -5.21
C MET A 45 2.06 2.40 -4.28
N ILE A 46 2.42 2.31 -2.99
CA ILE A 46 2.14 3.33 -1.99
C ILE A 46 2.81 4.66 -2.35
N ARG A 47 4.03 4.61 -2.89
CA ARG A 47 4.79 5.78 -3.35
C ARG A 47 4.17 6.42 -4.58
N SER A 48 3.83 5.63 -5.58
CA SER A 48 3.28 6.11 -6.84
C SER A 48 1.91 6.75 -6.64
N ARG A 49 1.06 6.17 -5.78
CA ARG A 49 -0.21 6.82 -5.40
C ARG A 49 0.02 8.16 -4.71
N TRP A 50 0.89 8.18 -3.71
CA TRP A 50 1.18 9.41 -2.97
C TRP A 50 1.78 10.51 -3.84
N ILE A 51 2.63 10.18 -4.81
CA ILE A 51 3.19 11.14 -5.77
C ILE A 51 2.10 11.65 -6.71
N LYS A 52 1.23 10.77 -7.21
CA LYS A 52 0.17 11.11 -8.18
C LYS A 52 -0.82 12.12 -7.60
N ASP A 53 -1.30 11.89 -6.38
CA ASP A 53 -2.44 12.66 -5.86
C ASP A 53 -2.47 12.83 -4.33
N ARG A 54 -1.38 12.48 -3.62
CA ARG A 54 -1.28 12.54 -2.15
C ARG A 54 -2.32 11.68 -1.43
N ARG A 55 -2.93 10.68 -2.09
CA ARG A 55 -3.81 9.73 -1.41
C ARG A 55 -3.02 8.67 -0.67
N THR A 56 -3.55 8.34 0.50
CA THR A 56 -3.02 7.29 1.37
C THR A 56 -3.53 5.93 0.91
N THR A 57 -2.80 4.86 1.23
CA THR A 57 -3.16 3.50 0.81
C THR A 57 -3.55 2.64 2.01
N TYR A 58 -4.64 1.90 1.90
CA TYR A 58 -5.19 1.03 2.92
C TYR A 58 -4.78 -0.44 2.70
N PRO A 59 -4.68 -1.26 3.76
CA PRO A 59 -4.37 -2.69 3.64
C PRO A 59 -5.28 -3.47 2.70
N TYR A 60 -6.58 -3.18 2.69
CA TYR A 60 -7.54 -3.87 1.82
C TYR A 60 -7.33 -3.54 0.33
N GLU A 61 -6.85 -2.35 0.00
CA GLU A 61 -6.53 -1.95 -1.39
C GLU A 61 -5.30 -2.71 -1.89
N VAL A 62 -4.28 -2.83 -1.05
CA VAL A 62 -3.10 -3.64 -1.34
C VAL A 62 -3.51 -5.11 -1.50
N ALA A 63 -4.34 -5.63 -0.60
CA ALA A 63 -4.86 -7.00 -0.71
C ALA A 63 -5.59 -7.24 -2.02
N TRP A 64 -6.41 -6.29 -2.47
CA TRP A 64 -7.13 -6.36 -3.73
C TRP A 64 -6.22 -6.28 -4.96
N VAL A 65 -5.28 -5.31 -5.00
CA VAL A 65 -4.35 -5.14 -6.12
C VAL A 65 -3.50 -6.40 -6.33
N PHE A 66 -3.02 -7.00 -5.24
CA PHE A 66 -2.10 -8.14 -5.30
C PHE A 66 -2.77 -9.52 -5.18
N ASP A 67 -4.10 -9.59 -5.13
CA ASP A 67 -4.89 -10.81 -4.90
C ASP A 67 -4.40 -11.62 -3.69
N ARG A 68 -4.18 -10.93 -2.56
CA ARG A 68 -3.68 -11.51 -1.30
C ARG A 68 -4.70 -11.40 -0.17
N ASP A 69 -4.50 -12.22 0.86
CA ASP A 69 -5.24 -12.11 2.11
C ASP A 69 -4.88 -10.81 2.86
N GLU A 70 -5.89 -10.07 3.31
CA GLU A 70 -5.73 -8.79 3.97
C GLU A 70 -4.97 -8.89 5.30
N LYS A 71 -5.09 -10.01 6.05
CA LYS A 71 -4.34 -10.17 7.31
C LYS A 71 -2.85 -10.36 7.03
N ALA A 72 -2.51 -11.16 6.01
CA ALA A 72 -1.13 -11.34 5.58
C ALA A 72 -0.52 -10.01 5.10
N VAL A 73 -1.27 -9.23 4.32
CA VAL A 73 -0.87 -7.89 3.87
C VAL A 73 -0.71 -6.93 5.04
N SER A 74 -1.63 -6.94 6.01
CA SER A 74 -1.55 -6.07 7.20
C SER A 74 -0.31 -6.37 8.04
N LYS A 75 0.05 -7.65 8.21
CA LYS A 75 1.31 -8.03 8.87
C LYS A 75 2.52 -7.47 8.11
N LEU A 76 2.52 -7.62 6.79
CA LEU A 76 3.64 -7.14 5.97
C LEU A 76 3.77 -5.62 5.98
N LEU A 77 2.66 -4.88 5.91
CA LEU A 77 2.67 -3.41 6.00
C LEU A 77 3.22 -2.93 7.34
N LYS A 78 2.92 -3.64 8.44
CA LYS A 78 3.51 -3.35 9.74
C LYS A 78 5.04 -3.55 9.73
N GLU A 79 5.53 -4.63 9.12
CA GLU A 79 6.97 -4.84 9.00
C GLU A 79 7.65 -3.75 8.15
N LEU A 80 6.99 -3.31 7.07
CA LEU A 80 7.49 -2.21 6.23
C LEU A 80 7.52 -0.86 6.98
N GLU A 81 6.51 -0.61 7.81
CA GLU A 81 6.46 0.54 8.72
C GLU A 81 7.62 0.48 9.73
N GLU A 82 7.83 -0.66 10.37
CA GLU A 82 8.92 -0.88 11.35
C GLU A 82 10.31 -0.70 10.71
N SER A 83 10.49 -1.14 9.46
CA SER A 83 11.72 -0.90 8.69
C SER A 83 11.89 0.54 8.20
N GLY A 84 10.82 1.35 8.26
CA GLY A 84 10.85 2.76 7.89
C GLY A 84 10.62 3.06 6.41
N ASP A 85 10.22 2.08 5.61
CA ASP A 85 9.89 2.28 4.19
C ASP A 85 8.61 3.10 4.00
N ILE A 86 7.65 2.90 4.90
CA ILE A 86 6.35 3.58 4.93
C ILE A 86 6.06 4.10 6.33
N GLU A 87 5.08 4.97 6.45
CA GLU A 87 4.60 5.46 7.73
C GLU A 87 3.08 5.40 7.81
N LEU A 88 2.59 5.08 9.00
CA LEU A 88 1.19 5.08 9.29
C LEU A 88 0.67 6.52 9.35
N VAL A 89 -0.41 6.79 8.63
CA VAL A 89 -1.06 8.10 8.68
C VAL A 89 -1.89 8.11 9.95
N GLY A 90 -1.37 8.76 10.99
CA GLY A 90 -2.08 8.93 12.25
C GLY A 90 -3.49 9.44 11.98
N LEU A 91 -4.48 8.74 12.53
CA LEU A 91 -5.84 9.25 12.51
C LEU A 91 -5.84 10.56 13.30
N GLY A 92 -6.22 11.67 12.67
CA GLY A 92 -6.35 12.96 13.36
C GLY A 92 -7.11 12.78 14.68
N ARG A 93 -6.74 13.55 15.71
CA ARG A 93 -7.33 13.47 17.06
C ARG A 93 -8.87 13.36 16.93
N GLY A 94 -9.42 12.19 17.27
CA GLY A 94 -10.87 11.94 17.31
C GLY A 94 -11.45 10.95 16.29
N LYS A 95 -10.73 10.54 15.23
CA LYS A 95 -11.24 9.51 14.30
C LYS A 95 -10.72 8.12 14.68
N LYS A 96 -11.51 7.30 15.39
CA LYS A 96 -11.25 5.86 15.52
C LYS A 96 -11.64 5.14 14.21
N GLY A 97 -10.88 5.34 13.14
CA GLY A 97 -10.95 4.47 11.97
C GLY A 97 -10.39 3.09 12.36
N LEU A 98 -11.17 2.02 12.14
CA LEU A 98 -10.75 0.63 12.42
C LEU A 98 -9.57 0.21 11.53
N VAL A 99 -9.43 0.82 10.35
CA VAL A 99 -8.37 0.52 9.38
C VAL A 99 -7.45 1.74 9.25
N LYS A 100 -6.16 1.52 9.45
CA LYS A 100 -5.14 2.57 9.42
C LYS A 100 -4.46 2.59 8.03
N PRO A 101 -4.48 3.73 7.32
CA PRO A 101 -3.82 3.84 6.03
C PRO A 101 -2.34 4.22 6.16
N TYR A 102 -1.60 3.98 5.09
CA TYR A 102 -0.16 4.17 4.97
C TYR A 102 0.15 5.21 3.89
N LYS A 103 1.29 5.89 4.06
CA LYS A 103 1.92 6.72 3.05
C LYS A 103 3.43 6.45 3.03
N PRO A 104 4.16 6.86 1.98
CA PRO A 104 5.61 6.78 1.99
C PRO A 104 6.16 7.62 3.12
N ARG A 105 7.20 7.13 3.79
CA ARG A 105 7.91 7.96 4.75
C ARG A 105 8.64 9.06 4.00
N THR A 106 8.29 10.31 4.27
CA THR A 106 9.13 11.42 3.79
C THR A 106 10.46 11.36 4.53
N LEU A 107 11.58 11.29 3.79
CA LEU A 107 12.91 11.53 4.36
C LEU A 107 12.83 12.87 5.10
N ARG A 108 12.92 12.84 6.44
CA ARG A 108 13.15 14.08 7.18
C ARG A 108 14.48 14.59 6.65
N LYS A 109 14.48 15.75 5.97
CA LYS A 109 15.71 16.52 5.82
C LYS A 109 16.18 16.78 7.24
N THR A 110 17.16 16.03 7.71
CA THR A 110 17.99 16.48 8.82
C THR A 110 18.64 17.75 8.31
N LEU A 111 18.04 18.90 8.62
CA LEU A 111 18.77 20.15 8.57
C LEU A 111 19.98 19.93 9.48
N PRO A 112 21.23 20.09 9.00
CA PRO A 112 22.36 20.05 9.89
C PRO A 112 22.12 21.15 10.93
N SER A 113 22.05 20.75 12.21
CA SER A 113 22.06 21.68 13.33
C SER A 113 23.29 22.56 13.17
N ARG A 114 23.06 23.87 13.00
CA ARG A 114 24.13 24.87 13.13
C ARG A 114 24.48 25.04 14.60
#